data_AF-A0A524LH01-F1
#
_entry.id   AF-A0A524LH01-F1
#
_cell.length_a   1.000
_cell.length_b   1.000
_cell.length_c   1.000
_cell.angle_alpha   90.00
_cell.angle_beta   90.00
_cell.angle_gamma   90.00
#
_symmetry.space_group_name_H-M   'P 1'
#
loop_
_entity.id
_entity.type
_entity.pdbx_description
1 polymer ?
#
loop_
_entity_poly.entity_id
_entity_poly.type
_entity_poly.pdbx_seq_one_letter_code
_entity_poly.pdbx_strand_id
1 'polypeptide(L)'
;MPRRDDIHTILVIGSGPIVIGQACEFDYSGTQGCKALREEGYRVVLVNSNPATIMTDPELADRTYIEPMTVESVAKIIELERPDALLPTLGGQTALNLAVDLAGAGVLERHGVTLIGAQLEAIDKAED
;
A
#
# COMPACT_ATOMS: atom_id res chain seq x y z
N MET A 1 5.92 10.53 -17.63
CA MET A 1 4.82 11.43 -17.25
C MET A 1 5.31 12.26 -16.07
N PRO A 2 5.03 13.57 -16.01
CA PRO A 2 5.33 14.35 -14.82
C PRO A 2 4.53 13.85 -13.61
N ARG A 3 4.94 14.27 -12.42
CA ARG A 3 4.24 14.02 -11.15
C ARG A 3 2.76 14.41 -11.26
N ARG A 4 1.89 13.67 -10.58
CA ARG A 4 0.46 14.01 -10.44
C ARG A 4 0.28 15.00 -9.30
N ASP A 5 -0.34 16.13 -9.56
CA ASP A 5 -0.58 17.18 -8.55
C ASP A 5 -1.93 17.06 -7.85
N ASP A 6 -2.79 16.14 -8.31
CA ASP A 6 -4.06 15.80 -7.68
C ASP A 6 -3.93 14.75 -6.56
N ILE A 7 -2.73 14.20 -6.35
CA ILE A 7 -2.42 13.24 -5.29
C ILE A 7 -1.40 13.86 -4.35
N HIS A 8 -1.66 13.82 -3.05
CA HIS A 8 -0.73 14.29 -2.02
C HIS A 8 -0.32 13.20 -1.05
N THR A 9 -1.26 12.34 -0.64
CA THR A 9 -1.02 11.23 0.28
C THR A 9 -1.23 9.89 -0.40
N ILE A 10 -0.24 9.01 -0.32
CA ILE A 10 -0.28 7.66 -0.89
C ILE A 10 -0.15 6.64 0.24
N LEU A 11 -1.11 5.71 0.30
CA LEU A 11 -1.04 4.52 1.14
C LEU A 11 -0.36 3.38 0.38
N VAL A 12 0.80 2.93 0.88
CA VAL A 12 1.51 1.75 0.39
C VAL A 12 1.15 0.56 1.26
N ILE A 13 0.81 -0.57 0.63
CA ILE A 13 0.54 -1.84 1.32
C ILE A 13 1.76 -2.76 1.19
N GLY A 14 2.35 -3.14 2.32
CA GLY A 14 3.44 -4.13 2.39
C GLY A 14 2.95 -5.57 2.26
N SER A 15 3.88 -6.51 2.30
CA SER A 15 3.59 -7.94 2.12
C SER A 15 3.19 -8.69 3.39
N GLY A 16 3.36 -8.09 4.57
CA GLY A 16 3.19 -8.82 5.83
C GLY A 16 4.37 -9.78 6.10
N PRO A 17 4.17 -10.84 6.90
CA PRO A 17 5.25 -11.74 7.32
C PRO A 17 5.84 -12.52 6.14
N ILE A 18 7.13 -12.86 6.26
CA ILE A 18 7.83 -13.69 5.27
C ILE A 18 7.24 -15.11 5.28
N VAL A 19 6.88 -15.60 4.10
CA VAL A 19 6.44 -16.98 3.85
C VAL A 19 7.13 -17.56 2.62
N ILE A 20 7.12 -18.88 2.46
CA ILE A 20 7.62 -19.51 1.24
C ILE A 20 6.80 -19.00 0.06
N GLY A 21 7.48 -18.45 -0.95
CA GLY A 21 6.85 -17.85 -2.14
C GLY A 21 6.52 -16.36 -2.02
N GLN A 22 6.64 -15.75 -0.83
CA GLN A 22 6.50 -14.31 -0.63
C GLN A 22 7.44 -13.85 0.49
N ALA A 23 8.64 -13.40 0.12
CA ALA A 23 9.73 -13.17 1.07
C ALA A 23 10.31 -11.73 0.98
N CYS A 24 11.63 -11.61 1.14
CA CYS A 24 12.34 -10.35 1.33
C CYS A 24 12.29 -9.42 0.10
N GLU A 25 11.94 -9.95 -1.08
CA GLU A 25 11.80 -9.19 -2.32
C GLU A 25 10.79 -8.03 -2.19
N PHE A 26 9.80 -8.16 -1.31
CA PHE A 26 8.80 -7.12 -1.06
C PHE A 26 9.24 -6.08 -0.04
N ASP A 27 10.15 -6.41 0.89
CA ASP A 27 10.81 -5.38 1.70
C ASP A 27 11.71 -4.50 0.82
N TYR A 28 12.48 -5.13 -0.07
CA TYR A 28 13.28 -4.41 -1.06
C TYR A 28 12.41 -3.52 -1.95
N SER A 29 11.35 -4.08 -2.55
CA SER A 29 10.46 -3.35 -3.47
C SER A 29 9.69 -2.24 -2.75
N GLY A 30 9.15 -2.53 -1.56
CA GLY A 30 8.45 -1.56 -0.72
C GLY A 30 9.35 -0.40 -0.28
N THR A 31 10.60 -0.69 0.11
CA THR A 31 11.60 0.32 0.45
C THR A 31 11.91 1.24 -0.73
N GLN A 32 12.13 0.67 -1.92
CA GLN A 32 12.38 1.46 -3.13
C GLN A 32 11.17 2.33 -3.49
N GLY A 33 9.96 1.78 -3.40
CA GLY A 33 8.73 2.54 -3.65
C GLY A 33 8.53 3.69 -2.69
N CYS A 34 8.72 3.47 -1.38
CA CYS A 34 8.60 4.53 -0.38
C CYS A 34 9.62 5.65 -0.63
N LYS A 35 10.87 5.31 -0.95
CA LYS A 35 11.91 6.30 -1.29
C LYS A 35 11.53 7.11 -2.52
N ALA A 36 11.14 6.45 -3.62
CA ALA A 36 10.76 7.13 -4.85
C ALA A 36 9.58 8.09 -4.66
N LEU A 37 8.56 7.67 -3.92
CA LEU A 37 7.40 8.53 -3.64
C LEU A 37 7.78 9.75 -2.79
N ARG A 38 8.67 9.58 -1.81
CA ARG A 38 9.12 10.69 -0.97
C ARG A 38 10.05 11.65 -1.69
N GLU A 39 10.92 11.16 -2.55
CA GLU A 39 11.78 11.99 -3.41
C GLU A 39 10.96 12.88 -4.35
N GLU A 40 9.80 12.38 -4.81
CA GLU A 40 8.81 13.14 -5.59
C GLU A 40 7.92 14.04 -4.70
N GLY A 41 8.12 14.06 -3.38
CA GLY A 41 7.42 14.94 -2.46
C GLY A 41 5.97 14.55 -2.15
N TYR A 42 5.61 13.26 -2.30
CA TYR A 42 4.36 12.74 -1.77
C TYR A 42 4.50 12.45 -0.27
N ARG A 43 3.39 12.59 0.46
CA ARG A 43 3.25 12.05 1.81
C ARG A 43 3.00 10.55 1.71
N VAL A 44 3.88 9.74 2.29
CA VAL A 44 3.79 8.28 2.26
C VAL A 44 3.27 7.77 3.60
N VAL A 45 2.15 7.05 3.53
CA VAL A 45 1.65 6.22 4.62
C VAL A 45 1.93 4.77 4.25
N LEU A 46 2.54 4.01 5.15
CA LEU A 46 2.84 2.61 4.94
C LEU A 46 2.12 1.75 5.98
N VAL A 47 1.56 0.62 5.54
CA VAL A 47 1.12 -0.46 6.44
C VAL A 47 1.85 -1.76 6.11
N ASN A 48 2.48 -2.37 7.10
CA ASN A 48 3.08 -3.69 7.00
C ASN A 48 3.17 -4.34 8.39
N SER A 49 2.59 -5.52 8.55
CA SER A 49 2.60 -6.23 9.84
C SER A 49 3.97 -6.82 10.22
N ASN A 50 4.93 -6.87 9.30
CA ASN A 50 6.25 -7.44 9.55
C ASN A 50 7.22 -6.40 10.13
N PRO A 51 7.61 -6.51 11.42
CA PRO A 51 8.50 -5.54 12.04
C PRO A 51 9.97 -5.70 11.63
N ALA A 52 10.34 -6.79 10.95
CA ALA A 52 11.72 -7.09 10.56
C ALA A 52 12.00 -6.62 9.12
N THR A 53 11.53 -5.44 8.74
CA THR A 53 11.67 -4.88 7.39
C THR A 53 12.25 -3.48 7.42
N ILE A 54 13.10 -3.15 6.44
CA ILE A 54 13.64 -1.80 6.30
C ILE A 54 12.54 -0.82 5.93
N MET A 55 11.55 -1.23 5.13
CA MET A 55 10.44 -0.35 4.76
C MET A 55 9.65 0.15 5.97
N THR A 56 9.61 -0.61 7.07
CA THR A 56 8.94 -0.19 8.32
C THR A 56 9.80 0.70 9.23
N ASP A 57 11.04 0.99 8.87
CA ASP A 57 11.85 1.93 9.65
C ASP A 57 11.18 3.31 9.67
N PRO A 58 11.20 4.03 10.81
CA PRO A 58 10.47 5.31 10.97
C PRO A 58 10.89 6.40 9.97
N GLU A 59 12.06 6.27 9.38
CA GLU A 59 12.63 7.24 8.43
C GLU A 59 12.26 6.96 6.97
N LEU A 60 11.56 5.86 6.66
CA LEU A 60 11.25 5.45 5.28
C LEU A 60 9.89 5.95 4.79
N ALA A 61 8.92 6.17 5.67
CA ALA A 61 7.62 6.76 5.36
C ALA A 61 7.31 7.92 6.32
N ASP A 62 6.39 8.82 5.94
CA ASP A 62 5.91 9.88 6.85
C ASP A 62 5.09 9.30 8.00
N ARG A 63 4.39 8.18 7.73
CA ARG A 63 3.67 7.42 8.74
C ARG A 63 3.78 5.93 8.47
N THR A 64 4.22 5.16 9.47
CA THR A 64 4.32 3.71 9.38
C THR A 64 3.38 3.04 10.38
N TYR A 65 2.58 2.10 9.90
CA TYR A 65 1.69 1.25 10.69
C TYR A 65 2.20 -0.19 10.67
N ILE A 66 2.61 -0.68 11.83
CA ILE A 66 2.88 -2.11 12.05
C ILE A 66 1.61 -2.73 12.62
N GLU A 67 0.66 -3.00 11.73
CA GLU A 67 -0.69 -3.44 12.04
C GLU A 67 -1.07 -4.67 11.20
N PRO A 68 -2.10 -5.46 11.58
CA PRO A 68 -2.54 -6.62 10.82
C PRO A 68 -2.92 -6.28 9.37
N MET A 69 -2.56 -7.17 8.43
CA MET A 69 -2.88 -7.05 7.00
C MET A 69 -4.33 -7.49 6.71
N THR A 70 -5.30 -6.82 7.32
CA THR A 70 -6.74 -7.14 7.20
C THR A 70 -7.54 -5.92 6.75
N VAL A 71 -8.70 -6.16 6.12
CA VAL A 71 -9.61 -5.09 5.66
C VAL A 71 -10.00 -4.16 6.80
N GLU A 72 -10.34 -4.70 7.97
CA GLU A 72 -10.75 -3.90 9.14
C GLU A 72 -9.63 -2.96 9.61
N SER A 73 -8.40 -3.49 9.69
CA SER A 73 -7.22 -2.74 10.12
C SER A 73 -6.89 -1.63 9.13
N VAL A 74 -6.80 -1.97 7.84
CA VAL A 74 -6.45 -1.01 6.80
C VAL A 74 -7.58 0.01 6.55
N ALA A 75 -8.84 -0.37 6.71
CA ALA A 75 -9.96 0.58 6.64
C ALA A 75 -9.88 1.65 7.74
N LYS A 76 -9.50 1.28 8.97
CA LYS A 76 -9.28 2.26 10.06
C LYS A 76 -8.12 3.21 9.73
N ILE A 77 -7.04 2.68 9.13
CA ILE A 77 -5.92 3.51 8.67
C ILE A 77 -6.38 4.47 7.57
N ILE A 78 -7.13 3.99 6.58
CA ILE A 78 -7.70 4.84 5.51
C ILE A 78 -8.63 5.92 6.10
N GLU A 79 -9.45 5.58 7.08
CA GLU A 79 -10.34 6.53 7.74
C GLU A 79 -9.58 7.64 8.48
N LEU A 80 -8.50 7.27 9.17
CA LEU A 80 -7.66 8.20 9.93
C LEU A 80 -6.78 9.06 9.03
N GLU A 81 -6.13 8.44 8.04
CA GLU A 81 -5.08 9.07 7.25
C GLU A 81 -5.59 9.78 6.00
N ARG A 82 -6.79 9.40 5.53
CA ARG A 82 -7.45 9.92 4.33
C ARG A 82 -6.50 9.99 3.12
N PRO A 83 -5.89 8.85 2.71
CA PRO A 83 -5.01 8.84 1.55
C PRO A 83 -5.78 9.16 0.27
N ASP A 84 -5.19 9.93 -0.64
CA ASP A 84 -5.78 10.21 -1.96
C ASP A 84 -5.67 8.98 -2.87
N ALA A 85 -4.61 8.19 -2.68
CA ALA A 85 -4.33 7.01 -3.48
C ALA A 85 -3.78 5.82 -2.68
N LEU A 86 -3.98 4.62 -3.23
CA LEU A 86 -3.48 3.35 -2.69
C LEU A 86 -2.60 2.66 -3.74
N LEU A 87 -1.41 2.24 -3.34
CA LEU A 87 -0.44 1.52 -4.17
C LEU A 87 -0.30 0.06 -3.69
N PRO A 88 -0.95 -0.92 -4.34
CA PRO A 88 -0.98 -2.30 -3.89
C PRO A 88 0.10 -3.20 -4.55
N THR A 89 0.90 -2.66 -5.46
CA THR A 89 1.77 -3.46 -6.34
C THR A 89 3.14 -3.79 -5.75
N LEU A 90 3.42 -3.37 -4.51
CA LEU A 90 4.73 -3.55 -3.86
C LEU A 90 4.74 -4.60 -2.74
N GLY A 91 3.58 -5.18 -2.41
CA GLY A 91 3.42 -6.11 -1.29
C GLY A 91 2.99 -7.52 -1.69
N GLY A 92 3.26 -7.94 -2.93
CA GLY A 92 2.94 -9.28 -3.41
C GLY A 92 1.44 -9.58 -3.41
N GLN A 93 1.09 -10.87 -3.28
CA GLN A 93 -0.31 -11.30 -3.33
C GLN A 93 -1.11 -10.75 -2.16
N THR A 94 -0.49 -10.62 -0.99
CA THR A 94 -1.14 -10.06 0.20
C THR A 94 -1.68 -8.65 -0.08
N ALA A 95 -0.89 -7.79 -0.72
CA ALA A 95 -1.32 -6.44 -1.03
C ALA A 95 -2.37 -6.37 -2.16
N LEU A 96 -2.24 -7.21 -3.19
CA LEU A 96 -3.22 -7.30 -4.29
C LEU A 96 -4.59 -7.76 -3.78
N ASN A 97 -4.63 -8.88 -3.06
CA ASN A 97 -5.87 -9.41 -2.49
C ASN A 97 -6.52 -8.41 -1.54
N LEU A 98 -5.72 -7.77 -0.67
CA LEU A 98 -6.24 -6.80 0.28
C LEU A 98 -6.82 -5.55 -0.42
N ALA A 99 -6.23 -5.12 -1.54
CA ALA A 99 -6.77 -4.02 -2.34
C ALA A 99 -8.10 -4.38 -3.01
N VAL A 100 -8.22 -5.61 -3.54
CA VAL A 100 -9.48 -6.13 -4.08
C VAL A 100 -10.54 -6.23 -2.98
N ASP A 101 -10.19 -6.77 -1.82
CA ASP A 101 -11.12 -6.89 -0.69
C ASP A 101 -11.58 -5.52 -0.16
N LEU A 102 -10.68 -4.54 -0.06
CA LEU A 102 -11.01 -3.16 0.33
C LEU A 102 -11.95 -2.49 -0.69
N ALA A 103 -11.75 -2.75 -1.98
CA ALA A 103 -12.63 -2.27 -3.03
C ALA A 103 -14.01 -2.95 -2.96
N GLY A 104 -14.05 -4.28 -2.84
CA GLY A 104 -15.28 -5.06 -2.71
C GLY A 104 -16.10 -4.70 -1.45
N ALA A 105 -15.42 -4.30 -0.37
CA ALA A 105 -16.05 -3.77 0.84
C ALA A 105 -16.54 -2.31 0.72
N GLY A 106 -16.31 -1.66 -0.44
CA GLY A 106 -16.68 -0.26 -0.69
C GLY A 106 -15.89 0.76 0.13
N VAL A 107 -14.75 0.36 0.72
CA VAL A 107 -13.91 1.24 1.55
C VAL A 107 -13.26 2.30 0.68
N LEU A 108 -12.69 1.90 -0.45
CA LEU A 108 -11.98 2.84 -1.34
C LEU A 108 -12.91 3.92 -1.87
N GLU A 109 -14.10 3.53 -2.36
CA GLU A 109 -15.13 4.46 -2.85
C GLU A 109 -15.61 5.41 -1.74
N ARG A 110 -15.95 4.87 -0.56
CA ARG A 110 -16.44 5.67 0.58
C ARG A 110 -15.46 6.75 1.03
N HIS A 111 -14.17 6.48 0.91
CA HIS A 111 -13.11 7.38 1.32
C HIS A 111 -12.47 8.15 0.16
N GLY A 112 -12.93 7.96 -1.08
CA GLY A 112 -12.40 8.63 -2.26
C GLY A 112 -10.96 8.22 -2.64
N VAL A 113 -10.55 7.01 -2.27
CA VAL A 113 -9.18 6.52 -2.48
C VAL A 113 -9.03 5.95 -3.88
N THR A 114 -8.09 6.47 -4.66
CA THR A 114 -7.81 6.01 -6.01
C THR A 114 -6.75 4.91 -6.03
N LEU A 115 -7.01 3.79 -6.71
CA LEU A 115 -5.97 2.79 -6.95
C LEU A 115 -4.98 3.27 -8.02
N ILE A 116 -3.69 3.19 -7.71
CA ILE A 116 -2.59 3.53 -8.63
C ILE A 116 -1.63 2.36 -8.80
N GLY A 117 -0.84 2.38 -9.87
CA GLY A 117 0.02 1.25 -10.26
C GLY A 117 -0.75 0.18 -11.03
N ALA A 118 -1.79 -0.39 -10.43
CA ALA A 118 -2.69 -1.36 -11.07
C ALA A 118 -4.16 -1.04 -10.74
N GLN A 119 -5.02 -1.07 -11.76
CA GLN A 119 -6.47 -0.93 -11.60
C GLN A 119 -7.09 -2.29 -11.25
N LEU A 120 -8.23 -2.30 -10.54
CA LEU A 120 -8.94 -3.54 -10.16
C LEU A 120 -9.18 -4.46 -11.35
N GLU A 121 -9.72 -3.94 -12.44
CA GLU A 121 -9.98 -4.72 -13.66
C GLU A 121 -8.72 -5.39 -14.22
N ALA A 122 -7.55 -4.77 -14.06
CA ALA A 122 -6.28 -5.33 -14.51
C ALA A 122 -5.73 -6.39 -13.54
N ILE A 123 -5.97 -6.22 -12.24
CA ILE A 123 -5.62 -7.22 -11.22
C ILE A 123 -6.49 -8.46 -11.43
N ASP A 124 -7.82 -8.28 -11.48
CA ASP A 124 -8.78 -9.38 -11.66
C ASP A 124 -8.47 -10.16 -12.94
N LYS A 125 -8.22 -9.47 -14.06
CA LYS A 125 -7.92 -10.14 -15.34
C LYS A 125 -6.63 -10.98 -15.33
N ALA A 126 -5.66 -10.64 -14.49
CA ALA A 126 -4.38 -11.33 -14.43
C ALA A 126 -4.37 -12.49 -13.41
N GLU A 127 -5.21 -12.39 -12.38
CA GLU A 127 -5.23 -13.30 -11.22
C GLU A 127 -6.37 -14.34 -11.29
N ASP A 128 -7.35 -14.18 -12.19
CA ASP A 128 -8.46 -15.13 -12.48
C ASP A 128 -8.03 -16.35 -13.33
#